data_AF-A0AA47B2E5-F1
#
_entry.id   AF-A0AA47B2E5-F1
#
_cell.length_a   1.000
_cell.length_b   1.000
_cell.length_c   1.000
_cell.angle_alpha   90.00
_cell.angle_beta   90.00
_cell.angle_gamma   90.00
#
_symmetry.space_group_name_H-M   'P 1'
#
loop_
_entity.id
_entity.type
_entity.pdbx_description
1 polymer ?
#
loop_
_entity_poly.entity_id
_entity_poly.type
_entity_poly.pdbx_seq_one_letter_code
_entity_poly.pdbx_strand_id
1 'polypeptide(L)'
;MTDFLSKINQLDDELELEPVHQQVREVNEIVSCIKQKKVLPRAPEKLGFLPDFAEEICINLPAKKIKQFQTVNQLINNLREFLAREFGIWSVPNLTTAELIKNKLNVKTSLEIMAGNAYWSKALAEVGVEMTATDNFEWSKTSKTGTNSFIRVQNLNAEKALSVINNVDLIICSWAPNFGQHDEKLVLNWRNKNFTNHLLFVGEKNGATNSPIFWRNEHFVHSKEMMQINRSFASFDFIEEHIFEIAHEN
;
A
#
# COMPACT_ATOMS: atom_id res chain seq x y z
N MET A 1 -6.10 -25.40 -7.59
CA MET A 1 -5.94 -24.40 -6.52
C MET A 1 -7.27 -23.71 -6.40
N THR A 2 -7.98 -23.90 -5.28
CA THR A 2 -9.22 -23.19 -4.99
C THR A 2 -8.91 -21.69 -5.00
N ASP A 3 -9.71 -20.90 -5.73
CA ASP A 3 -9.63 -19.44 -5.75
C ASP A 3 -9.65 -18.93 -4.30
N PHE A 4 -8.72 -18.03 -3.94
CA PHE A 4 -8.55 -17.53 -2.56
C PHE A 4 -9.89 -17.07 -1.97
N LEU A 5 -10.67 -16.34 -2.77
CA LEU A 5 -12.02 -15.89 -2.41
C LEU A 5 -13.01 -17.05 -2.26
N SER A 6 -12.99 -18.05 -3.14
CA SER A 6 -13.87 -19.23 -2.97
C SER A 6 -13.57 -19.96 -1.67
N LYS A 7 -12.29 -20.07 -1.27
CA LYS A 7 -11.94 -20.78 -0.03
C LYS A 7 -12.33 -20.00 1.22
N ILE A 8 -12.09 -18.68 1.25
CA ILE A 8 -12.43 -17.86 2.42
C ILE A 8 -13.95 -17.76 2.61
N ASN A 9 -14.73 -17.59 1.53
CA ASN A 9 -16.19 -17.55 1.59
C ASN A 9 -16.79 -18.90 2.02
N GLN A 10 -16.26 -20.02 1.51
CA GLN A 10 -16.69 -21.34 1.98
C GLN A 10 -16.46 -21.52 3.48
N LEU A 11 -15.31 -21.07 4.01
CA LEU A 11 -15.01 -21.20 5.43
C LEU A 11 -15.88 -20.28 6.29
N ASP A 12 -16.21 -19.09 5.80
CA ASP A 12 -17.15 -18.18 6.44
C ASP A 12 -18.54 -18.82 6.61
N ASP A 13 -19.08 -19.34 5.51
CA ASP A 13 -20.37 -20.05 5.49
C ASP A 13 -20.40 -21.27 6.43
N GLU A 14 -19.28 -22.01 6.53
CA GLU A 14 -19.17 -23.20 7.41
C GLU A 14 -19.00 -22.84 8.90
N LEU A 15 -18.39 -21.68 9.20
CA LEU A 15 -18.11 -21.25 10.57
C LEU A 15 -19.34 -20.61 11.22
N GLU A 16 -20.08 -19.80 10.47
CA GLU A 16 -21.26 -19.05 10.96
C GLU A 16 -20.92 -18.16 12.16
N LEU A 17 -19.78 -17.45 12.10
CA LEU A 17 -19.29 -16.56 13.15
C LEU A 17 -19.32 -15.11 12.67
N GLU A 18 -20.12 -14.25 13.30
CA GLU A 18 -20.26 -12.85 12.86
C GLU A 18 -18.92 -12.09 12.79
N PRO A 19 -17.96 -12.23 13.74
CA PRO A 19 -16.66 -11.57 13.61
C PRO A 19 -15.87 -12.01 12.37
N VAL A 20 -15.98 -13.28 11.98
CA VAL A 20 -15.37 -13.81 10.74
C VAL A 20 -16.10 -13.23 9.54
N HIS A 21 -17.43 -13.28 9.54
CA HIS A 21 -18.25 -12.79 8.45
C HIS A 21 -18.01 -11.31 8.15
N GLN A 22 -17.84 -10.48 9.19
CA GLN A 22 -17.48 -9.08 9.03
C GLN A 22 -16.14 -8.88 8.30
N GLN A 23 -15.09 -9.59 8.71
CA GLN A 23 -13.78 -9.47 8.06
C GLN A 23 -13.78 -10.05 6.65
N VAL A 24 -14.52 -11.14 6.39
CA VAL A 24 -14.65 -11.74 5.05
C VAL A 24 -15.42 -10.82 4.09
N ARG A 25 -16.45 -10.11 4.56
CA ARG A 25 -17.12 -9.05 3.78
C ARG A 25 -16.13 -7.97 3.37
N GLU A 26 -15.35 -7.44 4.30
CA GLU A 26 -14.33 -6.42 4.04
C GLU A 26 -13.29 -6.92 3.00
N VAL A 27 -12.78 -8.15 3.15
CA VAL A 27 -11.88 -8.79 2.17
C VAL A 27 -12.51 -8.82 0.77
N ASN A 28 -13.77 -9.26 0.66
CA ASN A 28 -14.47 -9.32 -0.62
C ASN A 28 -14.67 -7.93 -1.23
N GLU A 29 -14.99 -6.92 -0.42
CA GLU A 29 -15.14 -5.53 -0.87
C GLU A 29 -13.84 -4.96 -1.41
N ILE A 30 -12.72 -5.13 -0.68
CA ILE A 30 -11.38 -4.72 -1.10
C ILE A 30 -11.03 -5.37 -2.45
N VAL A 31 -11.13 -6.70 -2.54
CA VAL A 31 -10.75 -7.43 -3.76
C VAL A 31 -11.67 -7.08 -4.92
N SER A 32 -12.97 -6.95 -4.70
CA SER A 32 -13.94 -6.56 -5.73
C SER A 32 -13.66 -5.16 -6.27
N CYS A 33 -13.37 -4.19 -5.39
CA CYS A 33 -13.02 -2.82 -5.78
C CYS A 33 -11.77 -2.79 -6.67
N ILE A 34 -10.70 -3.45 -6.21
CA ILE A 34 -9.40 -3.50 -6.90
C ILE A 34 -9.54 -4.23 -8.25
N LYS A 35 -10.27 -5.35 -8.30
CA LYS A 35 -10.54 -6.11 -9.53
C LYS A 35 -11.29 -5.27 -10.57
N GLN A 36 -12.15 -4.36 -10.14
CA GLN A 36 -12.86 -3.41 -11.00
C GLN A 36 -12.00 -2.19 -11.37
N LYS A 37 -10.72 -2.16 -10.99
CA LYS A 37 -9.81 -1.01 -11.15
C LYS A 37 -10.34 0.29 -10.52
N LYS A 38 -11.11 0.17 -9.44
CA LYS A 38 -11.60 1.28 -8.63
C LYS A 38 -10.71 1.45 -7.39
N VAL A 39 -10.76 2.63 -6.80
CA VAL A 39 -10.06 2.97 -5.56
C VAL A 39 -11.06 2.94 -4.40
N LEU A 40 -10.62 2.49 -3.23
CA LEU A 40 -11.46 2.50 -2.04
C LEU A 40 -11.82 3.95 -1.66
N PRO A 41 -13.06 4.24 -1.24
CA PRO A 41 -13.44 5.60 -0.84
C PRO A 41 -12.74 6.05 0.46
N ARG A 42 -12.52 5.11 1.39
CA ARG A 42 -11.87 5.32 2.69
C ARG A 42 -10.90 4.18 2.98
N ALA A 43 -10.05 4.35 3.99
CA ALA A 43 -9.15 3.29 4.43
C ALA A 43 -9.94 2.02 4.81
N PRO A 44 -9.39 0.83 4.51
CA PRO A 44 -10.01 -0.42 4.92
C PRO A 44 -10.01 -0.58 6.44
N GLU A 45 -10.95 -1.38 6.94
CA GLU A 45 -10.98 -1.76 8.35
C GLU A 45 -9.80 -2.70 8.70
N LYS A 46 -9.44 -2.78 9.99
CA LYS A 46 -8.42 -3.73 10.46
C LYS A 46 -8.93 -5.17 10.32
N LEU A 47 -8.08 -5.99 9.73
CA LEU A 47 -8.26 -7.40 9.43
C LEU A 47 -7.29 -8.25 10.24
N GLY A 48 -7.66 -9.52 10.41
CA GLY A 48 -6.99 -10.45 11.30
C GLY A 48 -7.52 -10.36 12.72
N PHE A 49 -7.41 -11.46 13.45
CA PHE A 49 -7.76 -11.51 14.87
C PHE A 49 -6.50 -11.44 15.73
N LEU A 50 -6.53 -10.58 16.75
CA LEU A 50 -5.49 -10.56 17.78
C LEU A 50 -5.44 -11.91 18.52
N PRO A 51 -4.28 -12.32 19.06
CA PRO A 51 -4.12 -13.65 19.67
C PRO A 51 -5.12 -13.93 20.80
N ASP A 52 -5.34 -12.97 21.68
CA ASP A 52 -6.29 -13.05 22.79
C ASP A 52 -7.74 -13.26 22.32
N PHE A 53 -8.17 -12.46 21.35
CA PHE A 53 -9.52 -12.58 20.78
C PHE A 53 -9.69 -13.89 19.97
N ALA A 54 -8.66 -14.32 19.26
CA ALA A 54 -8.64 -15.60 18.55
C ALA A 54 -8.75 -16.79 19.52
N GLU A 55 -8.07 -16.73 20.67
CA GLU A 55 -8.18 -17.72 21.74
C GLU A 55 -9.59 -17.79 22.32
N GLU A 56 -10.21 -16.63 22.61
CA GLU A 56 -11.59 -16.55 23.11
C GLU A 56 -12.60 -17.19 22.16
N ILE A 57 -12.48 -16.93 20.85
CA ILE A 57 -13.29 -17.59 19.83
C ILE A 57 -13.07 -19.11 19.88
N CYS A 58 -11.82 -19.56 19.94
CA CYS A 58 -11.48 -20.99 19.89
C CYS A 58 -12.01 -21.78 21.10
N ILE A 59 -12.06 -21.19 22.30
CA ILE A 59 -12.56 -21.84 23.52
C ILE A 59 -14.01 -22.33 23.34
N ASN A 60 -14.81 -21.59 22.57
CA ASN A 60 -16.23 -21.85 22.38
C ASN A 60 -16.53 -22.71 21.13
N LEU A 61 -15.51 -23.14 20.39
CA LEU A 61 -15.67 -23.88 19.13
C LEU A 61 -15.38 -25.38 19.27
N PRO A 62 -16.14 -26.25 18.59
CA PRO A 62 -15.75 -27.64 18.39
C PRO A 62 -14.40 -27.75 17.66
N ALA A 63 -13.61 -28.79 17.95
CA ALA A 63 -12.26 -28.97 17.37
C ALA A 63 -12.18 -28.86 15.84
N LYS A 64 -13.23 -29.28 15.11
CA LYS A 64 -13.31 -29.11 13.65
C LYS A 64 -13.41 -27.63 13.25
N LYS A 65 -14.25 -26.85 13.93
CA LYS A 65 -14.43 -25.41 13.69
C LYS A 65 -13.21 -24.60 14.12
N ILE A 66 -12.44 -25.05 15.12
CA ILE A 66 -11.16 -24.42 15.48
C ILE A 66 -10.19 -24.42 14.29
N LYS A 67 -10.02 -25.57 13.62
CA LYS A 67 -9.13 -25.66 12.44
C LYS A 67 -9.62 -24.79 11.27
N GLN A 68 -10.94 -24.74 11.04
CA GLN A 68 -11.54 -23.87 10.03
C GLN A 68 -11.30 -22.39 10.35
N PHE A 69 -11.48 -22.00 11.61
CA PHE A 69 -11.22 -20.63 12.09
C PHE A 69 -9.74 -20.24 11.95
N GLN A 70 -8.81 -21.12 12.35
CA GLN A 70 -7.38 -20.87 12.16
C GLN A 70 -7.04 -20.69 10.68
N THR A 71 -7.65 -21.49 9.80
CA THR A 71 -7.43 -21.41 8.36
C THR A 71 -7.99 -20.09 7.79
N VAL A 72 -9.21 -19.68 8.17
CA VAL A 72 -9.79 -18.43 7.67
C VAL A 72 -9.01 -17.22 8.17
N ASN A 73 -8.59 -17.21 9.45
CA ASN A 73 -7.75 -16.14 10.01
C ASN A 73 -6.40 -16.06 9.27
N GLN A 74 -5.77 -17.20 8.96
CA GLN A 74 -4.54 -17.21 8.17
C GLN A 74 -4.76 -16.64 6.76
N LEU A 75 -5.87 -16.98 6.09
CA LEU A 75 -6.20 -16.42 4.77
C LEU A 75 -6.42 -14.91 4.83
N ILE A 76 -7.13 -14.42 5.85
CA ILE A 76 -7.33 -12.98 6.08
C ILE A 76 -5.97 -12.26 6.24
N ASN A 77 -5.08 -12.81 7.08
CA ASN A 77 -3.74 -12.25 7.29
C ASN A 77 -2.85 -12.30 6.03
N ASN A 78 -3.15 -13.21 5.08
CA ASN A 78 -2.43 -13.33 3.82
C ASN A 78 -3.03 -12.48 2.69
N LEU A 79 -4.02 -11.61 2.97
CA LEU A 79 -4.64 -10.78 1.94
C LEU A 79 -3.61 -9.94 1.18
N ARG A 80 -2.63 -9.32 1.85
CA ARG A 80 -1.61 -8.51 1.17
C ARG A 80 -0.78 -9.31 0.18
N GLU A 81 -0.37 -10.53 0.55
CA GLU A 81 0.36 -11.42 -0.36
C GLU A 81 -0.49 -11.78 -1.57
N PHE A 82 -1.77 -12.06 -1.35
CA PHE A 82 -2.73 -12.27 -2.43
C PHE A 82 -2.83 -11.03 -3.35
N LEU A 83 -2.97 -9.83 -2.79
CA LEU A 83 -3.05 -8.59 -3.58
C LEU A 83 -1.76 -8.33 -4.38
N ALA A 84 -0.60 -8.55 -3.78
CA ALA A 84 0.69 -8.42 -4.46
C ALA A 84 0.80 -9.40 -5.65
N ARG A 85 0.44 -10.67 -5.43
CA ARG A 85 0.52 -11.70 -6.47
C ARG A 85 -0.51 -11.51 -7.58
N GLU A 86 -1.74 -11.17 -7.25
CA GLU A 86 -2.86 -11.09 -8.20
C GLU A 86 -3.05 -9.72 -8.86
N PHE A 87 -2.57 -8.64 -8.21
CA PHE A 87 -2.72 -7.28 -8.71
C PHE A 87 -1.42 -6.47 -8.78
N GLY A 88 -0.28 -6.99 -8.31
CA GLY A 88 1.00 -6.26 -8.37
C GLY A 88 1.01 -4.98 -7.55
N ILE A 89 0.33 -5.00 -6.39
CA ILE A 89 0.21 -3.88 -5.47
C ILE A 89 0.61 -4.33 -4.06
N TRP A 90 1.36 -3.49 -3.36
CA TRP A 90 1.77 -3.75 -1.99
C TRP A 90 1.22 -2.76 -0.98
N SER A 91 0.60 -1.68 -1.46
CA SER A 91 -0.05 -0.65 -0.63
C SER A 91 -1.43 -0.36 -1.20
N VAL A 92 -2.42 -0.13 -0.33
CA VAL A 92 -3.82 0.06 -0.70
C VAL A 92 -4.23 1.50 -0.38
N PRO A 93 -4.12 2.45 -1.33
CA PRO A 93 -4.61 3.82 -1.16
C PRO A 93 -6.14 3.87 -1.08
N ASN A 94 -6.63 5.03 -0.63
CA ASN A 94 -8.03 5.39 -0.68
C ASN A 94 -8.21 6.85 -1.13
N LEU A 95 -9.42 7.18 -1.60
CA LEU A 95 -9.75 8.51 -2.14
C LEU A 95 -9.68 9.61 -1.09
N THR A 96 -10.08 9.33 0.16
CA THR A 96 -9.98 10.31 1.26
C THR A 96 -8.53 10.75 1.49
N THR A 97 -7.60 9.79 1.53
CA THR A 97 -6.17 10.10 1.66
C THR A 97 -5.63 10.81 0.44
N ALA A 98 -5.97 10.37 -0.77
CA ALA A 98 -5.52 11.01 -2.01
C ALA A 98 -5.98 12.48 -2.07
N GLU A 99 -7.23 12.77 -1.70
CA GLU A 99 -7.77 14.13 -1.67
C GLU A 99 -7.09 14.99 -0.60
N LEU A 100 -6.76 14.42 0.56
CA LEU A 100 -5.98 15.12 1.58
C LEU A 100 -4.56 15.42 1.11
N ILE A 101 -3.86 14.48 0.47
CA ILE A 101 -2.53 14.73 -0.13
C ILE A 101 -2.63 15.90 -1.12
N LYS A 102 -3.57 15.81 -2.08
CA LYS A 102 -3.80 16.86 -3.08
C LYS A 102 -4.01 18.23 -2.44
N ASN A 103 -4.94 18.33 -1.49
CA ASN A 103 -5.38 19.61 -0.96
C ASN A 103 -4.42 20.19 0.08
N LYS A 104 -3.81 19.36 0.92
CA LYS A 104 -2.91 19.80 2.00
C LYS A 104 -1.52 20.16 1.50
N LEU A 105 -1.06 19.48 0.46
CA LEU A 105 0.24 19.73 -0.16
C LEU A 105 0.13 20.52 -1.48
N ASN A 106 -1.07 20.99 -1.83
CA ASN A 106 -1.35 21.78 -3.06
C ASN A 106 -0.82 21.12 -4.34
N VAL A 107 -0.99 19.81 -4.46
CA VAL A 107 -0.43 18.99 -5.55
C VAL A 107 -1.37 19.01 -6.76
N LYS A 108 -0.84 19.33 -7.95
CA LYS A 108 -1.57 19.23 -9.22
C LYS A 108 -0.94 18.21 -10.16
N THR A 109 0.35 18.00 -10.04
CA THR A 109 1.15 17.07 -10.86
C THR A 109 1.99 16.19 -9.95
N SER A 110 2.09 14.90 -10.26
CA SER A 110 2.91 14.00 -9.46
C SER A 110 3.56 12.86 -10.25
N LEU A 111 4.75 12.49 -9.79
CA LEU A 111 5.51 11.33 -10.23
C LEU A 111 5.46 10.23 -9.16
N GLU A 112 4.92 9.07 -9.49
CA GLU A 112 5.08 7.85 -8.69
C GLU A 112 6.32 7.08 -9.16
N ILE A 113 7.20 6.74 -8.21
CA ILE A 113 8.40 5.91 -8.42
C ILE A 113 8.24 4.63 -7.62
N MET A 114 8.72 3.51 -8.17
CA MET A 114 8.49 2.16 -7.62
C MET A 114 6.99 1.84 -7.57
N ALA A 115 6.28 2.24 -8.62
CA ALA A 115 4.82 2.25 -8.63
C ALA A 115 4.17 0.85 -8.58
N GLY A 116 4.92 -0.22 -8.85
CA GLY A 116 4.34 -1.52 -9.16
C GLY A 116 3.34 -1.38 -10.31
N ASN A 117 2.08 -1.72 -10.05
CA ASN A 117 0.99 -1.49 -11.00
C ASN A 117 0.29 -0.10 -10.90
N ALA A 118 0.85 0.83 -10.14
CA ALA A 118 0.48 2.24 -10.03
C ALA A 118 -0.91 2.51 -9.45
N TYR A 119 -1.20 1.86 -8.32
CA TYR A 119 -2.49 2.03 -7.64
C TYR A 119 -2.56 3.36 -6.86
N TRP A 120 -1.45 3.86 -6.31
CA TRP A 120 -1.40 5.22 -5.75
C TRP A 120 -1.61 6.29 -6.81
N SER A 121 -0.99 6.15 -7.98
CA SER A 121 -1.29 7.04 -9.11
C SER A 121 -2.75 6.96 -9.55
N LYS A 122 -3.37 5.78 -9.55
CA LYS A 122 -4.80 5.68 -9.85
C LYS A 122 -5.64 6.48 -8.84
N ALA A 123 -5.35 6.40 -7.54
CA ALA A 123 -6.03 7.16 -6.50
C ALA A 123 -5.84 8.68 -6.64
N LEU A 124 -4.61 9.14 -6.84
CA LEU A 124 -4.31 10.57 -7.03
C LEU A 124 -4.92 11.12 -8.33
N ALA A 125 -4.92 10.33 -9.42
CA ALA A 125 -5.57 10.70 -10.67
C ALA A 125 -7.10 10.86 -10.53
N GLU A 126 -7.76 9.99 -9.76
CA GLU A 126 -9.22 10.07 -9.53
C GLU A 126 -9.63 11.34 -8.77
N VAL A 127 -8.76 11.87 -7.92
CA VAL A 127 -9.00 13.16 -7.25
C VAL A 127 -8.48 14.36 -8.06
N GLY A 128 -7.98 14.14 -9.29
CA GLY A 128 -7.64 15.19 -10.24
C GLY A 128 -6.17 15.64 -10.22
N VAL A 129 -5.24 14.82 -9.74
CA VAL A 129 -3.79 15.04 -9.90
C VAL A 129 -3.35 14.44 -11.25
N GLU A 130 -2.56 15.18 -12.03
CA GLU A 130 -1.93 14.64 -13.23
C GLU A 130 -0.78 13.70 -12.85
N MET A 131 -0.92 12.42 -13.15
CA MET A 131 0.01 11.37 -12.71
C MET A 131 0.90 10.85 -13.82
N THR A 132 2.20 10.73 -13.50
CA THR A 132 3.14 9.88 -14.21
C THR A 132 3.62 8.77 -13.28
N ALA A 133 3.55 7.51 -13.70
CA ALA A 133 4.06 6.38 -12.93
C ALA A 133 5.28 5.73 -13.58
N THR A 134 6.24 5.34 -12.76
CA THR A 134 7.48 4.68 -13.17
C THR A 134 7.81 3.49 -12.27
N ASP A 135 8.29 2.41 -12.88
CA ASP A 135 8.74 1.22 -12.18
C ASP A 135 9.80 0.49 -13.02
N ASN A 136 10.73 -0.24 -12.38
CA ASN A 136 11.75 -1.01 -13.10
C ASN A 136 11.31 -2.45 -13.45
N PHE A 137 10.12 -2.84 -12.99
CA PHE A 137 9.46 -4.13 -13.20
C PHE A 137 10.27 -5.35 -12.74
N GLU A 138 11.27 -5.20 -11.87
CA GLU A 138 12.08 -6.34 -11.41
C GLU A 138 11.25 -7.40 -10.68
N TRP A 139 10.24 -6.96 -9.91
CA TRP A 139 9.27 -7.82 -9.22
C TRP A 139 8.36 -8.60 -10.19
N SER A 140 8.15 -8.09 -11.40
CA SER A 140 7.22 -8.70 -12.38
C SER A 140 7.81 -9.93 -13.07
N LYS A 141 9.13 -10.14 -13.00
CA LYS A 141 9.80 -11.32 -13.58
C LYS A 141 9.28 -12.64 -12.99
N THR A 142 8.71 -12.59 -11.79
CA THR A 142 8.13 -13.73 -11.06
C THR A 142 6.60 -13.64 -10.94
N SER A 143 5.96 -12.62 -11.54
CA SER A 143 4.51 -12.38 -11.41
C SER A 143 3.83 -12.16 -12.77
N LYS A 144 2.66 -12.77 -12.95
CA LYS A 144 1.86 -12.61 -14.19
C LYS A 144 1.20 -11.24 -14.32
N THR A 145 1.30 -10.38 -13.31
CA THR A 145 0.47 -9.16 -13.18
C THR A 145 1.14 -7.88 -13.65
N GLY A 146 2.44 -7.90 -13.98
CA GLY A 146 3.19 -6.71 -14.40
C GLY A 146 2.72 -6.04 -15.69
N THR A 147 1.76 -6.64 -16.41
CA THR A 147 1.17 -6.07 -17.63
C THR A 147 -0.23 -5.48 -17.42
N ASN A 148 -0.82 -5.61 -16.22
CA ASN A 148 -2.19 -5.18 -15.93
C ASN A 148 -2.24 -3.97 -14.98
N SER A 149 -1.47 -2.93 -15.31
CA SER A 149 -1.40 -1.71 -14.50
C SER A 149 -2.74 -0.96 -14.42
N PHE A 150 -2.95 -0.21 -13.33
CA PHE A 150 -4.13 0.62 -13.11
C PHE A 150 -4.09 1.90 -13.94
N ILE A 151 -2.88 2.46 -14.12
CA ILE A 151 -2.54 3.47 -15.12
C ILE A 151 -1.29 3.04 -15.88
N ARG A 152 -0.94 3.72 -16.98
CA ARG A 152 0.27 3.40 -17.73
C ARG A 152 1.52 3.65 -16.87
N VAL A 153 2.38 2.63 -16.75
CA VAL A 153 3.66 2.69 -16.03
C VAL A 153 4.81 2.68 -17.04
N GLN A 154 5.73 3.64 -16.92
CA GLN A 154 6.93 3.69 -17.75
C GLN A 154 8.03 2.83 -17.12
N ASN A 155 8.71 2.03 -17.95
CA ASN A 155 9.85 1.23 -17.49
C ASN A 155 11.08 2.12 -17.29
N LEU A 156 11.20 2.71 -16.10
CA LEU A 156 12.29 3.58 -15.69
C LEU A 156 12.64 3.23 -14.24
N ASN A 157 13.94 3.11 -13.95
CA ASN A 157 14.40 3.08 -12.57
C ASN A 157 14.30 4.48 -11.93
N ALA A 158 14.43 4.51 -10.60
CA ALA A 158 14.29 5.71 -9.78
C ALA A 158 15.19 6.86 -10.25
N GLU A 159 16.46 6.58 -10.53
CA GLU A 159 17.45 7.59 -10.94
C GLU A 159 17.11 8.18 -12.30
N LYS A 160 16.69 7.34 -13.25
CA LYS A 160 16.29 7.80 -14.58
C LYS A 160 15.00 8.60 -14.51
N ALA A 161 13.99 8.14 -13.75
CA ALA A 161 12.73 8.84 -13.55
C ALA A 161 12.96 10.27 -13.04
N LEU A 162 13.74 10.44 -11.96
CA LEU A 162 14.12 11.77 -11.44
C LEU A 162 14.92 12.63 -12.43
N SER A 163 15.60 12.02 -13.41
CA SER A 163 16.34 12.79 -14.43
C SER A 163 15.43 13.35 -15.52
N VAL A 164 14.39 12.60 -15.89
CA VAL A 164 13.53 12.94 -17.05
C VAL A 164 12.23 13.62 -16.65
N ILE A 165 11.73 13.37 -15.44
CA ILE A 165 10.47 13.87 -14.92
C ILE A 165 10.78 14.55 -13.59
N ASN A 166 11.02 15.85 -13.63
CA ASN A 166 11.44 16.62 -12.46
C ASN A 166 10.62 17.90 -12.20
N ASN A 167 9.74 18.26 -13.14
CA ASN A 167 8.85 19.40 -13.01
C ASN A 167 7.46 18.95 -12.57
N VAL A 168 7.36 18.47 -11.33
CA VAL A 168 6.11 18.01 -10.70
C VAL A 168 6.02 18.57 -9.28
N ASP A 169 4.81 18.74 -8.75
CA ASP A 169 4.57 19.25 -7.40
C ASP A 169 4.86 18.20 -6.31
N LEU A 170 4.73 16.91 -6.64
CA LEU A 170 4.93 15.79 -5.73
C LEU A 170 5.67 14.62 -6.41
N ILE A 171 6.68 14.10 -5.74
CA ILE A 171 7.22 12.76 -6.00
C ILE A 171 6.75 11.85 -4.87
N ILE A 172 6.13 10.72 -5.21
CA ILE A 172 5.70 9.70 -4.25
C ILE A 172 6.40 8.38 -4.56
N CYS A 173 7.04 7.79 -3.56
CA CYS A 173 7.69 6.49 -3.63
C CYS A 173 6.84 5.49 -2.84
N SER A 174 6.24 4.53 -3.51
CA SER A 174 5.26 3.63 -2.91
C SER A 174 5.88 2.26 -2.67
N TRP A 175 6.09 1.91 -1.40
CA TRP A 175 6.51 0.58 -0.98
C TRP A 175 7.86 0.14 -1.56
N ALA A 176 8.88 1.00 -1.39
CA ALA A 176 10.24 0.68 -1.78
C ALA A 176 10.72 -0.61 -1.08
N PRO A 177 11.41 -1.53 -1.77
CA PRO A 177 11.93 -2.74 -1.13
C PRO A 177 12.86 -2.40 0.04
N ASN A 178 12.81 -3.23 1.10
CA ASN A 178 13.68 -3.07 2.27
C ASN A 178 15.11 -3.59 2.09
N PHE A 179 15.43 -4.05 0.88
CA PHE A 179 16.77 -4.46 0.48
C PHE A 179 17.35 -3.50 -0.56
N GLY A 180 18.68 -3.36 -0.55
CA GLY A 180 19.37 -2.40 -1.41
C GLY A 180 19.43 -0.99 -0.81
N GLN A 181 19.67 -0.01 -1.68
CA GLN A 181 19.91 1.40 -1.32
C GLN A 181 19.26 2.37 -2.33
N HIS A 182 18.22 1.92 -3.04
CA HIS A 182 17.59 2.73 -4.09
C HIS A 182 16.83 3.93 -3.50
N ASP A 183 16.28 3.78 -2.30
CA ASP A 183 15.59 4.84 -1.56
C ASP A 183 16.54 5.93 -1.07
N GLU A 184 17.66 5.58 -0.45
CA GLU A 184 18.71 6.54 -0.05
C GLU A 184 19.24 7.31 -1.25
N LYS A 185 19.56 6.61 -2.35
CA LYS A 185 20.02 7.25 -3.60
C LYS A 185 18.97 8.18 -4.18
N LEU A 186 17.69 7.83 -4.09
CA LEU A 186 16.58 8.68 -4.54
C LEU A 186 16.57 9.98 -3.74
N VAL A 187 16.62 9.91 -2.40
CA VAL A 187 16.63 11.09 -1.53
C VAL A 187 17.86 11.96 -1.78
N LEU A 188 19.06 11.36 -1.84
CA LEU A 188 20.29 12.08 -2.12
C LEU A 188 20.24 12.80 -3.47
N ASN A 189 19.74 12.14 -4.51
CA ASN A 189 19.59 12.74 -5.84
C ASN A 189 18.55 13.86 -5.85
N TRP A 190 17.46 13.71 -5.11
CA TRP A 190 16.44 14.74 -4.94
C TRP A 190 17.00 16.00 -4.25
N ARG A 191 17.77 15.83 -3.17
CA ARG A 191 18.48 16.93 -2.48
C ARG A 191 19.52 17.59 -3.38
N ASN A 192 20.38 16.80 -4.04
CA ASN A 192 21.46 17.32 -4.88
C ASN A 192 20.97 18.14 -6.08
N LYS A 193 19.76 17.88 -6.56
CA LYS A 193 19.14 18.66 -7.64
C LYS A 193 18.40 19.90 -7.15
N ASN A 194 18.38 20.16 -5.85
CA ASN A 194 17.66 21.26 -5.21
C ASN A 194 16.18 21.31 -5.66
N PHE A 195 15.54 20.15 -5.76
CA PHE A 195 14.11 20.11 -6.00
C PHE A 195 13.39 20.72 -4.81
N THR A 196 12.28 21.41 -5.07
CA THR A 196 11.43 22.06 -4.06
C THR A 196 10.05 21.41 -3.98
N ASN A 197 9.86 20.30 -4.68
CA ASN A 197 8.61 19.55 -4.67
C ASN A 197 8.54 18.66 -3.45
N HIS A 198 7.33 18.24 -3.08
CA HIS A 198 7.15 17.29 -1.99
C HIS A 198 7.77 15.94 -2.36
N LEU A 199 8.44 15.29 -1.41
CA LEU A 199 8.92 13.92 -1.56
C LEU A 199 8.29 13.04 -0.48
N LEU A 200 7.36 12.18 -0.89
CA LEU A 200 6.64 11.26 -0.02
C LEU A 200 7.14 9.83 -0.19
N PHE A 201 7.17 9.09 0.92
CA PHE A 201 7.36 7.65 0.95
C PHE A 201 6.16 6.99 1.62
N VAL A 202 5.61 5.95 1.00
CA VAL A 202 4.58 5.09 1.60
C VAL A 202 5.25 3.81 2.07
N GLY A 203 5.19 3.52 3.36
CA GLY A 203 5.84 2.34 3.90
C GLY A 203 5.70 2.21 5.42
N GLU A 204 6.33 1.19 5.98
CA GLU A 204 6.41 0.88 7.40
C GLU A 204 7.82 1.19 7.93
N LYS A 205 7.90 2.08 8.92
CA LYS A 205 9.18 2.47 9.54
C LYS A 205 9.80 1.26 10.26
N ASN A 206 11.05 0.94 9.92
CA ASN A 206 11.80 -0.18 10.49
C ASN A 206 11.14 -1.56 10.29
N GLY A 207 10.36 -1.73 9.22
CA GLY A 207 9.63 -2.97 8.94
C GLY A 207 9.82 -3.48 7.51
N ALA A 208 8.71 -3.72 6.81
CA ALA A 208 8.68 -4.40 5.52
C ALA A 208 9.19 -3.57 4.33
N THR A 209 9.33 -2.25 4.47
CA THR A 209 9.66 -1.33 3.37
C THR A 209 10.88 -0.50 3.68
N ASN A 210 11.55 -0.01 2.63
CA ASN A 210 12.72 0.86 2.68
C ASN A 210 13.91 0.25 3.45
N SER A 211 15.12 0.67 3.08
CA SER A 211 16.33 0.18 3.70
C SER A 211 16.43 0.62 5.17
N PRO A 212 17.05 -0.19 6.06
CA PRO A 212 17.31 0.24 7.43
C PRO A 212 18.14 1.53 7.52
N ILE A 213 18.95 1.81 6.50
CA ILE A 213 19.76 3.03 6.41
C ILE A 213 18.85 4.25 6.19
N PHE A 214 17.88 4.16 5.28
CA PHE A 214 16.88 5.20 5.06
C PHE A 214 16.16 5.56 6.35
N TRP A 215 15.60 4.58 7.07
CA TRP A 215 14.85 4.85 8.30
C TRP A 215 15.67 5.46 9.43
N ARG A 216 16.98 5.19 9.45
CA ARG A 216 17.89 5.71 10.47
C ARG A 216 18.37 7.13 10.16
N ASN A 217 18.59 7.43 8.88
CA ASN A 217 19.28 8.64 8.46
C ASN A 217 18.33 9.75 7.97
N GLU A 218 17.12 9.41 7.53
CA GLU A 218 16.22 10.41 6.98
C GLU A 218 15.44 11.17 8.04
N HIS A 219 15.28 12.47 7.78
CA HIS A 219 14.50 13.38 8.59
C HIS A 219 13.13 13.58 7.94
N PHE A 220 12.08 13.48 8.76
CA PHE A 220 10.70 13.55 8.29
C PHE A 220 10.02 14.84 8.73
N VAL A 221 9.18 15.39 7.86
CA VAL A 221 8.36 16.56 8.19
C VAL A 221 7.24 16.14 9.15
N HIS A 222 7.13 16.86 10.27
CA HIS A 222 6.10 16.65 11.28
C HIS A 222 5.12 17.83 11.31
N SER A 223 4.31 17.94 10.27
CA SER A 223 3.32 19.02 10.10
C SER A 223 1.90 18.60 10.47
N LYS A 224 0.99 19.58 10.63
CA LYS A 224 -0.44 19.29 10.88
C LYS A 224 -1.08 18.63 9.66
N GLU A 225 -0.61 19.00 8.48
CA GLU A 225 -0.98 18.47 7.18
C GLU A 225 -0.66 16.98 7.10
N MET A 226 0.59 16.59 7.43
CA MET A 226 1.02 15.20 7.42
C MET A 226 0.31 14.35 8.48
N MET A 227 0.00 14.91 9.65
CA MET A 227 -0.83 14.22 10.64
C MET A 227 -2.25 13.96 10.13
N GLN A 228 -2.86 14.91 9.41
CA GLN A 228 -4.20 14.73 8.84
C GLN A 228 -4.21 13.70 7.71
N ILE A 229 -3.20 13.73 6.84
CA ILE A 229 -3.01 12.73 5.78
C ILE A 229 -2.90 11.32 6.40
N ASN A 230 -1.99 11.12 7.36
CA ASN A 230 -1.79 9.82 8.00
C ASN A 230 -3.02 9.33 8.77
N ARG A 231 -3.83 10.21 9.40
CA ARG A 231 -5.07 9.78 10.05
C ARG A 231 -6.10 9.18 9.09
N SER A 232 -6.04 9.52 7.81
CA SER A 232 -6.93 8.97 6.78
C SER A 232 -6.39 7.69 6.13
N PHE A 233 -5.13 7.35 6.39
CA PHE A 233 -4.45 6.20 5.81
C PHE A 233 -4.25 5.14 6.89
N ALA A 234 -4.80 3.95 6.67
CA ALA A 234 -4.64 2.83 7.59
C ALA A 234 -4.40 1.56 6.79
N SER A 235 -3.43 0.77 7.25
CA SER A 235 -3.23 -0.60 6.77
C SER A 235 -4.31 -1.51 7.32
N PHE A 236 -4.78 -2.46 6.51
CA PHE A 236 -5.74 -3.47 6.93
C PHE A 236 -5.09 -4.60 7.75
N ASP A 237 -3.80 -4.87 7.62
CA ASP A 237 -3.12 -5.97 8.31
C ASP A 237 -2.16 -5.46 9.41
N PHE A 238 -1.23 -6.32 9.82
CA PHE A 238 -0.23 -6.05 10.84
C PHE A 238 0.90 -5.13 10.38
N ILE A 239 1.04 -4.86 9.08
CA ILE A 239 2.04 -3.91 8.58
C ILE A 239 1.53 -2.50 8.91
N GLU A 240 2.34 -1.68 9.57
CA GLU A 240 1.96 -0.33 9.98
C GLU A 240 2.41 0.72 8.95
N GLU A 241 1.77 0.71 7.78
CA GLU A 241 2.10 1.69 6.73
C GLU A 241 1.66 3.10 7.13
N HIS A 242 2.55 4.04 6.83
CA HIS A 242 2.36 5.47 6.97
C HIS A 242 2.90 6.18 5.72
N ILE A 243 2.53 7.45 5.57
CA ILE A 243 3.06 8.35 4.55
C ILE A 243 4.04 9.29 5.24
N PHE A 244 5.29 9.25 4.79
CA PHE A 244 6.39 10.04 5.31
C PHE A 244 6.81 11.09 4.30
N GLU A 245 6.88 12.35 4.71
CA GLU A 245 7.44 13.42 3.90
C GLU A 245 8.89 13.65 4.28
N ILE A 246 9.79 13.68 3.31
CA ILE A 246 11.22 13.94 3.51
C ILE A 246 11.45 15.44 3.73
N ALA A 247 12.20 15.79 4.77
CA ALA A 247 12.65 17.15 4.99
C ALA A 247 13.78 17.54 4.02
N HIS A 248 13.75 18.79 3.54
CA HIS A 248 14.81 19.34 2.69
C HIS A 248 16.16 19.49 3.41
N GLU A 249 16.15 19.65 4.74
CA GLU A 249 17.33 19.82 5.58
C GLU A 249 17.52 18.60 6.49
N ASN A 250 18.78 18.28 6.82
CA ASN A 250 19.15 17.30 7.85
C ASN A 250 19.22 17.96 9.22
#